data_AF-A0A7C3H8G4-F1
#
_entry.id   AF-A0A7C3H8G4-F1
#
_cell.length_a   1.000
_cell.length_b   1.000
_cell.length_c   1.000
_cell.angle_alpha   90.00
_cell.angle_beta   90.00
_cell.angle_gamma   90.00
#
_symmetry.space_group_name_H-M   'P 1'
#
loop_
_entity.id
_entity.type
_entity.pdbx_description
1 polymer ?
#
loop_
_entity_poly.entity_id
_entity_poly.type
_entity_poly.pdbx_seq_one_letter_code
_entity_poly.pdbx_strand_id
1 'polypeptide(L)'
;MVAIKGKNETYIRKKIGDYWKIIGCIVFINILSSSYVSGTGSESKIAEDNRFTTGYSLKSLNTIRESLESLKAIIIKSENEEPIILKNFKHTDWEMQNSGIPNSLISIEGTIRKQKYLISKLKYKLETQKNTSSNSRREYLKKQMLVDKKNYQEYLNTTQIVD
;
A
#
# COMPACT_ATOMS: atom_id res chain seq x y z
N MET A 1 -41.68 16.52 -16.47
CA MET A 1 -40.77 16.78 -15.33
C MET A 1 -40.73 15.54 -14.46
N VAL A 2 -39.71 14.70 -14.59
CA VAL A 2 -39.58 13.45 -13.80
C VAL A 2 -38.66 13.73 -12.61
N ALA A 3 -39.21 13.59 -11.41
CA ALA A 3 -38.51 13.73 -10.14
C ALA A 3 -37.54 12.54 -9.93
N ILE A 4 -36.27 12.74 -10.26
CA ILE A 4 -35.17 11.82 -9.92
C ILE A 4 -34.20 12.54 -8.97
N LYS A 5 -34.69 13.04 -7.83
CA LYS A 5 -33.85 13.78 -6.87
C LYS A 5 -33.55 13.04 -5.56
N GLY A 6 -34.27 11.97 -5.23
CA GLY A 6 -34.19 11.36 -3.88
C GLY A 6 -33.28 10.14 -3.71
N LYS A 7 -33.12 9.27 -4.73
CA LYS A 7 -32.46 7.95 -4.56
C LYS A 7 -30.95 7.95 -4.83
N ASN A 8 -30.44 8.88 -5.64
CA ASN A 8 -29.02 8.94 -5.99
C ASN A 8 -28.16 9.56 -4.88
N GLU A 9 -28.67 10.54 -4.12
CA GLU A 9 -27.90 11.20 -3.06
C GLU A 9 -27.54 10.26 -1.90
N THR A 10 -28.45 9.36 -1.52
CA THR A 10 -28.21 8.41 -0.43
C THR A 10 -27.18 7.35 -0.83
N TYR A 11 -27.17 6.93 -2.10
CA TYR A 11 -26.21 5.96 -2.64
C TYR A 11 -24.80 6.57 -2.76
N ILE A 12 -24.70 7.82 -3.21
CA ILE A 12 -23.45 8.57 -3.33
C ILE A 12 -22.86 8.85 -1.93
N ARG A 13 -23.67 9.27 -0.96
CA ARG A 13 -23.21 9.50 0.43
C ARG A 13 -22.69 8.23 1.11
N LYS A 14 -23.33 7.08 0.87
CA LYS A 14 -22.88 5.80 1.43
C LYS A 14 -21.53 5.37 0.83
N LYS A 15 -21.36 5.48 -0.50
CA LYS A 15 -20.07 5.20 -1.16
C LYS A 15 -18.97 6.18 -0.71
N ILE A 16 -19.26 7.47 -0.58
CA ILE A 16 -18.30 8.47 -0.08
C ILE A 16 -17.83 8.12 1.34
N GLY A 17 -18.72 7.67 2.22
CA GLY A 17 -18.37 7.22 3.57
C GLY A 17 -17.36 6.05 3.60
N ASP A 18 -17.45 5.13 2.65
CA ASP A 18 -16.50 4.02 2.52
C ASP A 18 -15.14 4.51 1.95
N TYR A 19 -15.13 5.52 1.08
CA TYR A 19 -13.91 6.17 0.59
C TYR A 19 -13.12 6.89 1.71
N TRP A 20 -13.80 7.49 2.70
CA TRP A 20 -13.13 8.14 3.83
C TRP A 20 -12.35 7.16 4.72
N LYS A 21 -12.82 5.91 4.87
CA LYS A 21 -12.08 4.86 5.58
C LYS A 21 -10.78 4.49 4.87
N ILE A 22 -10.80 4.46 3.54
CA ILE A 22 -9.63 4.14 2.70
C ILE A 22 -8.63 5.31 2.68
N ILE A 23 -9.11 6.56 2.59
CA ILE A 23 -8.27 7.76 2.63
C ILE A 23 -7.56 7.90 3.99
N GLY A 24 -8.24 7.57 5.09
CA GLY A 24 -7.63 7.52 6.43
C GLY A 24 -6.42 6.58 6.51
N CYS A 25 -6.46 5.43 5.83
CA CYS A 25 -5.33 4.52 5.74
C CYS A 25 -4.19 5.06 4.87
N ILE A 26 -4.49 5.81 3.79
CA ILE A 26 -3.49 6.34 2.85
C ILE A 26 -2.67 7.49 3.48
N VAL A 27 -3.30 8.36 4.27
CA VAL A 27 -2.58 9.45 4.97
C VAL A 27 -1.59 8.89 5.99
N PHE A 28 -1.92 7.78 6.64
CA PHE A 28 -1.02 7.09 7.58
C PHE A 28 0.22 6.50 6.89
N ILE A 29 0.11 6.07 5.62
CA ILE A 29 1.21 5.49 4.84
C ILE A 29 2.20 6.55 4.31
N ASN A 30 1.71 7.74 3.93
CA ASN A 30 2.57 8.83 3.43
C ASN A 30 3.51 9.41 4.50
N ILE A 31 3.14 9.32 5.79
CA ILE A 31 3.98 9.79 6.90
C ILE A 31 5.20 8.86 7.13
N LEU A 32 5.14 7.61 6.66
CA LEU A 32 6.19 6.60 6.87
C LEU A 32 7.22 6.50 5.73
N SER A 33 7.00 7.14 4.58
CA SER A 33 7.81 6.95 3.36
C SER A 33 9.02 7.89 3.22
N SER A 34 9.24 8.83 4.14
CA SER A 34 10.24 9.91 4.00
C SER A 34 11.71 9.51 4.30
N SER A 35 12.07 8.23 4.32
CA SER A 35 13.48 7.85 4.52
C SER A 35 13.85 6.49 3.95
N TYR A 36 14.17 6.43 2.65
CA TYR A 36 14.89 5.28 2.08
C TYR A 36 16.07 5.68 1.20
N VAL A 37 17.23 5.22 1.66
CA VAL A 37 18.55 5.19 1.00
C VAL A 37 18.64 3.89 0.19
N SER A 38 19.16 3.98 -1.03
CA SER A 38 19.42 2.84 -1.92
C SER A 38 20.64 2.05 -1.47
N GLY A 39 20.50 0.73 -1.38
CA GLY A 39 21.61 -0.19 -1.12
C GLY A 39 21.32 -1.54 -1.77
N THR A 40 22.06 -1.85 -2.83
CA THR A 40 22.02 -3.13 -3.56
C THR A 40 22.79 -4.19 -2.78
N GLY A 41 22.16 -5.32 -2.48
CA GLY A 41 22.78 -6.41 -1.73
C GLY A 41 22.05 -7.75 -1.93
N SER A 42 22.68 -8.61 -2.75
CA SER A 42 22.27 -9.95 -3.19
C SER A 42 21.49 -10.83 -2.19
N GLU A 43 20.44 -11.46 -2.72
CA GLU A 43 19.39 -12.19 -1.99
C GLU A 43 19.71 -13.67 -1.74
N SER A 44 19.27 -14.16 -0.58
CA SER A 44 19.09 -15.58 -0.27
C SER A 44 17.61 -15.93 -0.46
N LYS A 45 17.30 -16.96 -1.26
CA LYS A 45 15.96 -17.46 -1.64
C LYS A 45 14.92 -17.45 -0.50
N ILE A 46 14.25 -16.32 -0.36
CA ILE A 46 12.83 -16.26 -0.02
C ILE A 46 12.17 -16.30 -1.39
N ALA A 47 11.18 -17.16 -1.62
CA ALA A 47 10.49 -17.20 -2.91
C ALA A 47 10.17 -15.77 -3.35
N GLU A 48 10.70 -15.35 -4.50
CA GLU A 48 10.53 -13.99 -5.00
C GLU A 48 9.06 -13.83 -5.35
N ASP A 49 8.29 -13.35 -4.37
CA ASP A 49 6.95 -12.89 -4.64
C ASP A 49 7.07 -11.56 -5.39
N ASN A 50 6.94 -11.65 -6.72
CA ASN A 50 7.03 -10.53 -7.64
C ASN A 50 6.03 -9.40 -7.31
N ARG A 51 4.97 -9.71 -6.55
CA ARG A 51 3.92 -8.77 -6.11
C ARG A 51 4.43 -7.80 -5.04
N PHE A 52 5.46 -8.18 -4.26
CA PHE A 52 6.08 -7.35 -3.22
C PHE A 52 7.44 -6.79 -3.65
N THR A 53 7.51 -6.40 -4.91
CA THR A 53 8.67 -5.70 -5.47
C THR A 53 8.42 -4.19 -5.46
N THR A 54 9.49 -3.41 -5.33
CA THR A 54 9.41 -1.94 -5.38
C THR A 54 8.77 -1.46 -6.67
N GLY A 55 9.08 -2.09 -7.81
CA GLY A 55 8.46 -1.75 -9.10
C GLY A 55 6.95 -1.96 -9.11
N TYR A 56 6.47 -3.07 -8.54
CA TYR A 56 5.03 -3.33 -8.44
C TYR A 56 4.33 -2.36 -7.49
N SER A 57 4.92 -2.09 -6.32
CA SER A 57 4.35 -1.13 -5.37
C SER A 57 4.31 0.31 -5.90
N LEU A 58 5.27 0.72 -6.73
CA LEU A 58 5.22 2.02 -7.39
C LEU A 58 4.07 2.09 -8.41
N LYS A 59 3.82 1.01 -9.15
CA LYS A 59 2.64 0.91 -10.02
C LYS A 59 1.35 0.96 -9.20
N SER A 60 1.27 0.20 -8.11
CA SER A 60 0.14 0.24 -7.16
C SER A 60 -0.10 1.63 -6.57
N LEU A 61 0.96 2.36 -6.24
CA LEU A 61 0.86 3.73 -5.75
C LEU A 61 0.32 4.67 -6.82
N ASN A 62 0.81 4.54 -8.07
CA ASN A 62 0.30 5.32 -9.19
C ASN A 62 -1.18 5.05 -9.44
N THR A 63 -1.59 3.78 -9.39
CA THR A 63 -2.99 3.37 -9.46
C THR A 63 -3.84 4.08 -8.41
N ILE A 64 -3.43 4.04 -7.13
CA ILE A 64 -4.18 4.71 -6.05
C ILE A 64 -4.26 6.21 -6.29
N ARG A 65 -3.16 6.84 -6.71
CA ARG A 65 -3.13 8.27 -7.03
C ARG A 65 -4.13 8.63 -8.13
N GLU A 66 -4.14 7.88 -9.22
CA GLU A 66 -5.06 8.09 -10.35
C GLU A 66 -6.53 7.89 -9.95
N SER A 67 -6.81 6.92 -9.06
CA SER A 67 -8.16 6.73 -8.51
C SER A 67 -8.60 7.91 -7.66
N LEU A 68 -7.71 8.46 -6.83
CA LEU A 68 -8.00 9.63 -5.99
C LEU A 68 -8.19 10.90 -6.83
N GLU A 69 -7.40 11.10 -7.87
CA GLU A 69 -7.57 12.21 -8.82
C GLU A 69 -8.91 12.13 -9.54
N SER A 70 -9.28 10.92 -9.98
CA SER A 70 -10.57 10.64 -10.60
C SER A 70 -11.74 10.93 -9.64
N LEU A 71 -11.64 10.49 -8.38
CA LEU A 71 -12.63 10.78 -7.35
C LEU A 71 -12.76 12.29 -7.11
N LYS A 72 -11.64 13.00 -6.97
CA LYS A 72 -11.63 14.45 -6.77
C LYS A 72 -12.33 15.18 -7.94
N ALA A 73 -12.03 14.77 -9.17
CA ALA A 73 -12.66 15.35 -10.35
C ALA A 73 -14.16 15.04 -10.43
N ILE A 74 -14.61 13.84 -10.00
CA ILE A 74 -16.03 13.49 -9.89
C ILE A 74 -16.73 14.39 -8.86
N ILE A 75 -16.11 14.61 -7.70
CA ILE A 75 -16.66 15.48 -6.65
C ILE A 75 -16.85 16.90 -7.19
N ILE A 76 -15.82 17.48 -7.80
CA ILE A 76 -15.88 18.84 -8.37
C ILE A 76 -17.00 18.95 -9.41
N LYS A 77 -17.11 17.98 -10.32
CA LYS A 77 -18.21 17.99 -11.31
C LYS A 77 -19.59 17.85 -10.67
N SER A 78 -19.70 17.03 -9.63
CA SER A 78 -20.95 16.87 -8.89
C SER A 78 -21.37 18.16 -8.19
N GLU A 79 -20.42 18.91 -7.63
CA GLU A 79 -20.66 20.20 -6.97
C GLU A 79 -21.09 21.27 -7.98
N ASN A 80 -20.59 21.21 -9.21
CA ASN A 80 -20.95 22.11 -10.30
C ASN A 80 -22.20 21.68 -11.08
N GLU A 81 -22.91 20.63 -10.65
CA GLU A 81 -24.05 20.02 -11.36
C GLU A 81 -23.72 19.61 -12.82
N GLU A 82 -22.45 19.35 -13.11
CA GLU A 82 -22.00 18.91 -14.44
C GLU A 82 -22.34 17.43 -14.69
N PRO A 83 -22.61 17.04 -15.94
CA PRO A 83 -22.85 15.64 -16.27
C PRO A 83 -21.62 14.77 -16.00
N ILE A 84 -21.78 13.77 -15.14
CA ILE A 84 -20.73 12.82 -14.77
C ILE A 84 -20.82 11.61 -15.69
N ILE A 85 -19.81 11.46 -16.56
CA ILE A 85 -19.66 10.29 -17.42
C ILE A 85 -18.49 9.45 -16.90
N LEU A 86 -18.79 8.37 -16.17
CA LEU A 86 -17.80 7.56 -15.43
C LEU A 86 -16.65 7.04 -16.32
N LYS A 87 -16.92 6.72 -17.59
CA LYS A 87 -15.91 6.24 -18.55
C LYS A 87 -14.74 7.22 -18.79
N ASN A 88 -14.92 8.50 -18.45
CA ASN A 88 -13.89 9.52 -18.60
C ASN A 88 -12.92 9.58 -17.41
N PHE A 89 -13.16 8.76 -16.38
CA PHE A 89 -12.41 8.74 -15.14
C PHE A 89 -11.72 7.39 -14.98
N LYS A 90 -10.47 7.38 -14.52
CA LYS A 90 -9.69 6.17 -14.35
C LYS A 90 -10.15 5.39 -13.12
N HIS A 91 -10.05 4.06 -13.19
CA HIS A 91 -10.22 3.15 -12.04
C HIS A 91 -11.57 3.29 -11.34
N THR A 92 -12.61 3.66 -12.10
CA THR A 92 -13.98 3.84 -11.59
C THR A 92 -14.87 2.61 -11.79
N ASP A 93 -14.39 1.62 -12.53
CA ASP A 93 -15.04 0.34 -12.71
C ASP A 93 -15.07 -0.47 -11.40
N TRP A 94 -16.00 -1.43 -11.36
CA TRP A 94 -16.26 -2.20 -10.14
C TRP A 94 -15.07 -3.08 -9.74
N GLU A 95 -14.43 -3.73 -10.71
CA GLU A 95 -13.28 -4.62 -10.49
C GLU A 95 -12.12 -3.85 -9.86
N MET A 96 -11.84 -2.66 -10.39
CA MET A 96 -10.77 -1.84 -9.86
C MET A 96 -11.06 -1.32 -8.45
N GLN A 97 -12.31 -1.00 -8.13
CA GLN A 97 -12.71 -0.56 -6.78
C GLN A 97 -12.67 -1.69 -5.75
N ASN A 98 -13.10 -2.90 -6.13
CA ASN A 98 -13.25 -4.02 -5.20
C ASN A 98 -12.00 -4.89 -5.07
N SER A 99 -11.23 -5.04 -6.13
CA SER A 99 -10.04 -5.92 -6.15
C SER A 99 -8.79 -5.12 -6.43
N GLY A 100 -8.79 -4.23 -7.43
CA GLY A 100 -7.61 -3.50 -7.88
C GLY A 100 -6.98 -2.58 -6.81
N ILE A 101 -7.78 -1.75 -6.16
CA ILE A 101 -7.32 -0.83 -5.09
C ILE A 101 -6.91 -1.61 -3.83
N PRO A 102 -7.71 -2.55 -3.30
CA PRO A 102 -7.28 -3.37 -2.16
C PRO A 102 -6.00 -4.16 -2.43
N ASN A 103 -5.86 -4.80 -3.59
CA ASN A 103 -4.64 -5.50 -3.97
C ASN A 103 -3.45 -4.56 -4.10
N SER A 104 -3.66 -3.34 -4.58
CA SER A 104 -2.63 -2.30 -4.65
C SER A 104 -2.12 -1.91 -3.25
N LEU A 105 -3.03 -1.74 -2.28
CA LEU A 105 -2.67 -1.47 -0.89
C LEU A 105 -1.90 -2.63 -0.26
N ILE A 106 -2.39 -3.86 -0.47
CA ILE A 106 -1.72 -5.09 -0.03
C ILE A 106 -0.28 -5.14 -0.57
N SER A 107 -0.12 -4.85 -1.85
CA SER A 107 1.18 -4.92 -2.51
C SER A 107 2.16 -3.87 -1.98
N ILE A 108 1.68 -2.66 -1.68
CA ILE A 108 2.49 -1.61 -1.05
C ILE A 108 2.93 -2.04 0.36
N GLU A 109 1.99 -2.50 1.18
CA GLU A 109 2.27 -2.90 2.56
C GLU A 109 3.22 -4.10 2.62
N GLY A 110 2.99 -5.12 1.79
CA GLY A 110 3.87 -6.29 1.70
C GLY A 110 5.30 -5.91 1.30
N THR A 111 5.48 -4.98 0.35
CA THR A 111 6.81 -4.46 -0.02
C THR A 111 7.48 -3.72 1.13
N ILE A 112 6.76 -2.86 1.86
CA ILE A 112 7.31 -2.14 3.02
C ILE A 112 7.78 -3.14 4.09
N ARG A 113 6.96 -4.16 4.39
CA ARG A 113 7.29 -5.21 5.37
C ARG A 113 8.51 -6.03 4.92
N LYS A 114 8.57 -6.41 3.64
CA LYS A 114 9.73 -7.09 3.04
C LYS A 114 10.99 -6.25 3.18
N GLN A 115 10.95 -4.97 2.80
CA GLN A 115 12.08 -4.05 2.89
C GLN A 115 12.55 -3.87 4.34
N LYS A 116 11.63 -3.72 5.29
CA LYS A 116 11.95 -3.61 6.72
C LYS A 116 12.71 -4.84 7.22
N TYR A 117 12.22 -6.04 6.89
CA TYR A 117 12.92 -7.28 7.22
C TYR A 117 14.31 -7.36 6.58
N LEU A 118 14.45 -7.02 5.30
CA LEU A 118 15.74 -7.04 4.60
C LEU A 118 16.74 -6.06 5.22
N ILE A 119 16.31 -4.85 5.60
CA ILE A 119 17.17 -3.90 6.32
C ILE A 119 17.61 -4.45 7.67
N SER A 120 16.70 -5.01 8.47
CA SER A 120 17.06 -5.57 9.77
C SER A 120 18.03 -6.74 9.64
N LYS A 121 17.87 -7.57 8.60
CA LYS A 121 18.81 -8.64 8.24
C LYS A 121 20.17 -8.10 7.83
N LEU A 122 20.23 -7.07 6.99
CA LEU A 122 21.49 -6.45 6.57
C LEU A 122 22.21 -5.78 7.74
N LYS A 123 21.48 -5.05 8.61
CA LYS A 123 22.03 -4.47 9.84
C LYS A 123 22.66 -5.52 10.74
N TYR A 124 21.96 -6.64 10.95
CA TYR A 124 22.50 -7.76 11.72
C TYR A 124 23.77 -8.35 11.06
N LYS A 125 23.73 -8.64 9.75
CA LYS A 125 24.91 -9.16 9.02
C LYS A 125 26.11 -8.22 9.10
N LEU A 126 25.90 -6.93 8.85
CA LEU A 126 26.96 -5.92 8.95
C LEU A 126 27.57 -5.89 10.35
N GLU A 127 26.75 -5.97 11.39
CA GLU A 127 27.25 -5.97 12.77
C GLU A 127 28.00 -7.27 13.11
N THR A 128 27.55 -8.42 12.60
CA THR A 128 28.29 -9.69 12.80
C THR A 128 29.65 -9.72 12.13
N GLN A 129 29.82 -8.97 11.03
CA GLN A 129 31.06 -8.90 10.27
C GLN A 129 32.08 -7.91 10.87
N LYS A 130 31.65 -7.02 11.77
CA LYS A 130 32.57 -6.13 12.48
C LYS A 130 33.28 -6.88 13.59
N ASN A 131 34.61 -6.93 13.52
CA ASN A 131 35.47 -7.55 14.53
C ASN A 131 35.40 -6.86 15.91
N THR A 132 34.81 -5.67 16.00
CA THR A 132 34.70 -4.85 17.22
C THR A 132 33.28 -4.74 17.78
N SER A 133 32.31 -5.49 17.24
CA SER A 133 30.90 -5.33 17.64
C SER A 133 30.65 -5.77 19.08
N SER A 134 29.97 -4.94 19.86
CA SER A 134 29.45 -5.33 21.18
C SER A 134 28.42 -6.46 21.07
N ASN A 135 28.59 -7.53 21.86
CA ASN A 135 27.65 -8.66 21.92
C ASN A 135 26.21 -8.22 22.20
N SER A 136 26.01 -7.17 23.02
CA SER A 136 24.67 -6.66 23.33
C SER A 136 23.98 -6.02 22.12
N ARG A 137 24.74 -5.30 21.27
CA ARG A 137 24.21 -4.70 20.04
C ARG A 137 23.83 -5.76 19.02
N ARG A 138 24.67 -6.79 18.88
CA ARG A 138 24.42 -7.92 17.99
C ARG A 138 23.14 -8.68 18.37
N GLU A 139 22.95 -8.96 19.65
CA GLU A 139 21.73 -9.62 20.15
C GLU A 139 20.48 -8.76 19.95
N TYR A 140 20.56 -7.45 20.17
CA TYR A 140 19.47 -6.53 19.88
C TYR A 140 19.06 -6.57 18.40
N LEU A 141 20.03 -6.48 17.48
CA LEU A 141 19.75 -6.52 16.03
C LEU A 141 19.21 -7.89 15.58
N LYS A 142 19.66 -8.97 16.20
CA LYS A 142 19.13 -10.33 15.95
C LYS A 142 17.66 -10.42 16.35
N LYS A 143 17.28 -9.94 17.54
CA LYS A 143 15.88 -9.89 17.99
C LYS A 143 15.03 -9.06 17.05
N GLN A 144 15.50 -7.87 16.67
CA GLN A 144 14.78 -7.00 15.73
C GLN A 144 14.56 -7.68 14.37
N MET A 145 15.58 -8.33 13.82
CA MET A 145 15.47 -9.10 12.57
C MET A 145 14.41 -10.21 12.67
N LEU A 146 14.37 -10.94 13.79
CA LEU A 146 13.39 -12.02 13.99
C LEU A 146 11.96 -11.48 14.11
N VAL A 147 11.77 -10.35 14.78
CA VAL A 147 10.47 -9.66 14.86
C VAL A 147 10.01 -9.23 13.46
N ASP A 148 10.86 -8.55 12.70
CA ASP A 148 10.49 -8.09 11.35
C ASP A 148 10.26 -9.27 10.39
N LYS A 149 11.01 -10.36 10.54
CA LYS A 149 10.78 -11.60 9.79
C LYS A 149 9.40 -12.18 10.11
N LYS A 150 9.06 -12.32 11.40
CA LYS A 150 7.76 -12.84 11.84
C LYS A 150 6.63 -11.97 11.31
N ASN A 151 6.75 -10.65 11.44
CA ASN A 151 5.74 -9.70 10.95
C ASN A 151 5.52 -9.81 9.44
N TYR A 152 6.57 -10.04 8.66
CA TYR A 152 6.45 -10.25 7.22
C TYR A 152 5.80 -11.61 6.90
N GLN A 153 6.22 -12.68 7.56
CA GLN A 153 5.64 -14.02 7.36
C GLN A 153 4.17 -14.09 7.76
N GLU A 154 3.81 -13.50 8.90
CA GLU A 154 2.43 -13.42 9.36
C GLU A 154 1.57 -12.66 8.36
N TYR A 155 2.08 -11.55 7.83
CA TYR A 155 1.40 -10.81 6.76
C TYR A 155 1.17 -11.67 5.51
N LEU A 156 2.17 -12.42 5.06
CA LEU A 156 2.02 -13.33 3.91
C LEU A 156 0.97 -14.42 4.16
N ASN A 157 0.86 -14.91 5.39
CA ASN A 157 -0.07 -15.98 5.75
C ASN A 157 -1.51 -15.48 5.88
N THR A 158 -1.72 -14.23 6.27
CA THR A 158 -3.05 -13.66 6.50
C THR A 158 -3.61 -12.92 5.28
N THR A 159 -2.74 -12.52 4.36
CA THR A 159 -3.15 -11.70 3.22
C THR A 159 -3.54 -12.57 2.03
N GLN A 160 -4.80 -12.47 1.62
CA GLN A 160 -5.28 -13.03 0.36
C GLN A 160 -5.40 -11.90 -0.68
N ILE A 161 -4.69 -12.07 -1.79
CA ILE A 161 -4.87 -11.25 -2.99
C ILE A 161 -5.96 -11.93 -3.80
N VAL A 162 -7.02 -11.20 -4.12
CA VAL A 162 -8.16 -11.70 -4.89
C VAL A 162 -7.88 -11.45 -6.37
N ASP A 163 -7.86 -12.51 -7.17
CA ASP A 163 -7.77 -12.41 -8.63
C ASP A 163 -9.13 -11.99 -9.24
#